data_AF-A0A3R6YME6-F1
#
_entry.id   AF-A0A3R6YME6-F1
#
_cell.length_a   1.000
_cell.length_b   1.000
_cell.length_c   1.000
_cell.angle_alpha   90.00
_cell.angle_beta   90.00
_cell.angle_gamma   90.00
#
_symmetry.space_group_name_H-M   'P 1'
#
loop_
_entity.id
_entity.type
_entity.pdbx_description
1 polymer ?
#
loop_
_entity_poly.entity_id
_entity_poly.type
_entity_poly.pdbx_seq_one_letter_code
_entity_poly.pdbx_strand_id
1 'polypeptide(L)'
;MEKTRYYVELPPFTGRNVPVGEIAKAIGKDAQYIRYGLQKGIFSFGYAIKLENSSEYNYYCPDRKVWEETGYFRQENKKEKTLA
;
A
#
# COMPACT_ATOMS: atom_id res chain seq x y z
N MET A 1 -10.60 -9.53 36.01
CA MET A 1 -10.67 -8.77 34.74
C MET A 1 -10.82 -9.76 33.60
N GLU A 2 -12.04 -9.91 33.09
CA GLU A 2 -12.31 -10.75 31.93
C GLU A 2 -11.70 -10.11 30.68
N LYS A 3 -10.92 -10.88 29.91
CA LYS A 3 -10.35 -10.43 28.65
C LYS A 3 -11.39 -10.57 27.55
N THR A 4 -12.06 -9.47 27.21
CA THR A 4 -12.91 -9.40 26.01
C THR A 4 -12.04 -9.57 24.77
N ARG A 5 -12.27 -10.63 24.00
CA ARG A 5 -11.61 -10.85 22.70
C ARG A 5 -12.47 -10.21 21.61
N TYR A 6 -11.88 -9.31 20.84
CA TYR A 6 -12.51 -8.72 19.67
C TYR A 6 -11.98 -9.40 18.41
N TYR A 7 -12.88 -9.82 17.53
CA TYR A 7 -12.55 -10.39 16.23
C TYR A 7 -12.74 -9.30 15.17
N VAL A 8 -11.69 -9.04 14.39
CA VAL A 8 -11.73 -8.10 13.27
C VAL A 8 -11.64 -8.92 12.00
N GLU A 9 -12.63 -8.79 11.12
CA GLU A 9 -12.59 -9.40 9.79
C GLU A 9 -11.59 -8.61 8.93
N LEU A 10 -10.52 -9.29 8.53
CA LEU A 10 -9.50 -8.71 7.67
C LEU A 10 -9.99 -8.75 6.21
N PRO A 11 -9.78 -7.67 5.44
CA PRO A 11 -10.00 -7.70 4.01
C PRO A 11 -9.19 -8.82 3.34
N PRO A 12 -9.65 -9.36 2.19
CA PRO A 12 -8.91 -10.38 1.46
C PRO A 12 -7.67 -9.75 0.79
N PHE A 13 -6.57 -9.67 1.53
CA PHE A 13 -5.29 -9.21 1.00
C PHE A 13 -4.79 -10.20 -0.05
N THR A 14 -4.44 -9.68 -1.22
CA THR A 14 -3.91 -10.48 -2.33
C THR A 14 -2.38 -10.43 -2.40
N GLY A 15 -1.74 -9.59 -1.58
CA GLY A 15 -0.30 -9.37 -1.64
C GLY A 15 0.12 -8.49 -2.82
N ARG A 16 -0.84 -7.79 -3.44
CA ARG A 16 -0.57 -6.94 -4.61
C ARG A 16 0.29 -5.73 -4.24
N ASN A 17 1.08 -5.26 -5.20
CA ASN A 17 1.79 -3.99 -5.08
C ASN A 17 0.83 -2.83 -5.33
N VAL A 18 0.54 -2.04 -4.30
CA VAL A 18 -0.34 -0.87 -4.40
C VAL A 18 0.45 0.29 -5.03
N PRO A 19 -0.02 0.90 -6.13
CA PRO A 19 0.65 2.05 -6.72
C PRO A 19 0.67 3.23 -5.75
N VAL A 20 1.81 3.93 -5.65
CA VAL A 20 1.96 5.10 -4.76
C VAL A 20 0.90 6.18 -5.00
N GLY A 21 0.45 6.36 -6.25
CA GLY A 21 -0.63 7.30 -6.57
C GLY A 21 -2.00 6.91 -6.01
N GLU A 22 -2.27 5.61 -5.81
CA GLU A 22 -3.48 5.14 -5.15
C GLU A 22 -3.42 5.39 -3.65
N ILE A 23 -2.27 5.11 -3.04
CA ILE A 23 -1.99 5.40 -1.62
C ILE A 23 -2.12 6.90 -1.34
N ALA A 24 -1.55 7.74 -2.20
CA ALA A 24 -1.62 9.19 -2.10
C ALA A 24 -3.07 9.69 -2.10
N LYS A 25 -3.89 9.17 -3.01
CA LYS A 25 -5.34 9.47 -3.06
C LYS A 25 -6.07 9.01 -1.81
N ALA A 26 -5.72 7.83 -1.28
CA ALA A 26 -6.32 7.30 -0.05
C ALA A 26 -6.01 8.16 1.18
N ILE A 27 -4.77 8.60 1.32
CA ILE A 27 -4.31 9.43 2.44
C ILE A 27 -4.73 10.90 2.26
N GLY A 28 -5.11 11.32 1.05
CA GLY A 28 -5.38 12.72 0.73
C GLY A 28 -4.11 13.57 0.71
N LYS A 29 -2.97 12.97 0.34
CA LYS A 29 -1.66 13.62 0.24
C LYS A 29 -1.12 13.51 -1.18
N ASP A 30 -0.07 14.27 -1.47
CA ASP A 30 0.58 14.21 -2.78
C ASP A 30 1.41 12.92 -2.96
N ALA A 31 1.51 12.42 -4.19
CA ALA A 31 2.29 11.22 -4.48
C ALA A 31 3.79 11.43 -4.25
N GLN A 32 4.34 12.62 -4.47
CA GLN A 32 5.72 12.95 -4.16
C GLN A 32 5.99 12.91 -2.65
N TYR A 33 5.02 13.31 -1.82
CA TYR A 33 5.14 13.21 -0.37
C TYR A 33 5.34 11.75 0.07
N ILE A 34 4.55 10.83 -0.49
CA ILE A 34 4.69 9.40 -0.21
C ILE A 34 6.02 8.86 -0.72
N ARG A 35 6.42 9.21 -1.94
CA ARG A 35 7.73 8.81 -2.49
C ARG A 35 8.90 9.27 -1.62
N TYR A 36 8.88 10.54 -1.22
CA TYR A 36 9.91 11.12 -0.36
C TYR A 36 9.96 10.42 1.00
N GLY A 37 8.82 10.18 1.63
CA GLY A 37 8.77 9.47 2.91
C GLY A 37 9.25 8.02 2.80
N LEU A 38 8.94 7.32 1.70
CA LEU A 38 9.45 5.96 1.46
C LEU A 38 10.97 5.96 1.25
N GLN A 39 11.52 6.92 0.49
CA GLN A 39 12.96 7.07 0.30
C GLN A 39 13.70 7.38 1.61
N LYS A 40 13.07 8.14 2.51
CA LYS A 40 13.61 8.48 3.83
C LYS A 40 13.40 7.38 4.87
N GLY A 41 12.62 6.33 4.55
CA GLY A 41 12.27 5.26 5.51
C GLY A 41 11.32 5.72 6.61
N ILE A 42 10.53 6.77 6.38
CA ILE A 42 9.55 7.29 7.35
C ILE A 42 8.31 6.39 7.42
N PHE A 43 7.86 5.88 6.27
CA PHE A 43 6.71 4.99 6.19
C PHE A 43 7.14 3.54 6.34
N SER A 44 6.39 2.77 7.13
CA SER A 44 6.64 1.35 7.34
C SER A 44 5.88 0.44 6.36
N PHE A 45 4.88 1.01 5.68
CA PHE A 45 4.00 0.29 4.77
C PHE A 45 4.61 -0.05 3.41
N GLY A 46 5.76 0.52 3.06
CA GLY A 46 6.38 0.29 1.75
C GLY A 46 7.89 0.42 1.78
N TYR A 47 8.50 0.05 0.67
CA TYR A 47 9.94 0.04 0.47
C TYR A 47 10.29 0.88 -0.76
N ALA A 48 11.32 1.71 -0.64
CA ALA A 48 11.96 2.39 -1.77
C ALA A 48 13.35 1.78 -2.00
N ILE A 49 13.59 1.28 -3.21
CA ILE A 49 14.87 0.73 -3.63
C ILE A 49 15.43 1.63 -4.72
N LYS A 50 16.61 2.20 -4.49
CA LYS A 50 17.32 2.97 -5.50
C LYS A 50 18.01 2.01 -6.47
N LEU A 51 17.86 2.23 -7.77
CA LEU A 51 18.59 1.47 -8.79
C LEU A 51 20.06 1.93 -8.80
N GLU A 52 21.01 0.99 -8.74
CA GLU A 52 22.45 1.31 -8.61
C GLU A 52 23.02 2.18 -9.74
N ASN A 53 22.35 2.25 -10.89
CA ASN A 53 22.80 3.02 -12.06
C ASN A 53 21.76 4.04 -12.56
N SER A 54 20.76 4.40 -11.76
CA SER A 54 19.72 5.35 -12.17
C SER A 54 19.35 6.33 -11.05
N SER A 55 18.82 7.49 -11.45
CA SER A 55 18.13 8.42 -10.55
C SER A 55 16.71 7.94 -10.20
N GLU A 56 16.28 6.82 -10.79
CA GLU A 56 14.98 6.20 -10.55
C GLU A 56 14.97 5.35 -9.28
N TYR A 57 13.78 5.30 -8.67
CA TYR A 57 13.49 4.50 -7.49
C TYR A 57 12.36 3.52 -7.81
N ASN A 58 12.54 2.27 -7.41
CA ASN A 58 11.47 1.28 -7.40
C ASN A 58 10.73 1.33 -6.06
N TYR A 59 9.40 1.26 -6.13
CA TYR A 59 8.54 1.28 -4.94
C TYR A 59 7.78 -0.04 -4.84
N TYR A 60 7.85 -0.66 -3.67
CA TYR A 60 7.10 -1.85 -3.33
C TYR A 60 6.25 -1.60 -2.09
N CYS A 61 4.94 -1.58 -2.24
CA CYS A 61 3.96 -1.29 -1.19
C CYS A 61 2.95 -2.43 -1.10
N PRO A 62 3.15 -3.41 -0.21
CA PRO A 62 2.18 -4.49 0.00
C PRO A 62 0.83 -3.97 0.50
N ASP A 63 -0.25 -4.41 -0.13
CA ASP A 63 -1.63 -4.05 0.23
C ASP A 63 -1.96 -4.23 1.72
N ARG A 64 -1.52 -5.32 2.34
CA ARG A 64 -1.72 -5.58 3.77
C ARG A 64 -1.09 -4.50 4.64
N LYS A 65 0.17 -4.13 4.38
CA LYS A 65 0.88 -3.15 5.20
C LYS A 65 0.30 -1.75 5.01
N VAL A 66 -0.07 -1.40 3.77
CA VAL A 66 -0.76 -0.14 3.48
C VAL A 66 -2.06 -0.07 4.27
N TRP A 67 -2.85 -1.15 4.31
CA TRP A 67 -4.07 -1.19 5.10
C TRP A 67 -3.81 -1.05 6.61
N GLU A 68 -2.79 -1.73 7.15
CA GLU A 68 -2.44 -1.66 8.58
C GLU A 68 -2.09 -0.22 9.01
N GLU A 69 -1.42 0.57 8.16
CA GLU A 69 -0.96 1.92 8.52
C GLU A 69 -1.93 3.04 8.10
N THR A 70 -2.70 2.84 7.02
CA THR A 70 -3.58 3.89 6.46
C THR A 70 -5.08 3.58 6.62
N GLY A 71 -5.44 2.35 6.97
CA GLY A 71 -6.82 1.86 6.96
C GLY A 71 -7.41 1.67 5.55
N TYR A 72 -6.65 1.96 4.49
CA TYR A 72 -7.12 1.87 3.12
C TYR A 72 -7.07 0.43 2.60
N PHE A 73 -8.21 -0.07 2.12
CA PHE A 73 -8.27 -1.30 1.33
C PHE A 73 -9.06 -1.06 0.05
N ARG A 74 -8.50 -1.50 -1.07
CA ARG A 74 -9.20 -1.56 -2.35
C ARG A 74 -9.27 -2.99 -2.81
N GLN A 75 -10.48 -3.53 -2.83
CA GLN A 75 -10.74 -4.84 -3.39
C GLN A 75 -10.50 -4.77 -4.89
N GLU A 76 -9.56 -5.58 -5.40
CA GLU A 76 -9.50 -5.83 -6.83
C GLU A 76 -10.71 -6.65 -7.21
N ASN A 77 -11.76 -5.96 -7.65
CA ASN A 77 -12.78 -6.58 -8.47
C ASN A 77 -12.04 -7.04 -9.73
N LYS A 78 -11.74 -8.33 -9.83
CA LYS A 78 -11.35 -8.95 -11.10
C LYS A 78 -12.46 -8.58 -12.08
N LYS A 79 -12.24 -7.54 -12.89
CA LYS A 79 -13.05 -7.37 -14.08
C LYS A 79 -12.75 -8.62 -14.89
N GLU A 80 -13.71 -9.53 -14.91
CA GLU A 80 -13.78 -10.58 -15.92
C GLU A 80 -13.37 -9.93 -17.23
N LYS A 81 -12.22 -10.34 -17.76
CA LYS A 81 -11.86 -10.03 -19.14
C LYS A 81 -12.89 -10.79 -19.97
N THR A 82 -14.03 -10.16 -20.23
CA THR A 82 -14.88 -10.55 -21.35
C THR A 82 -14.04 -10.27 -22.59
N LEU A 83 -13.36 -11.31 -23.10
CA LEU A 83 -12.86 -11.32 -24.45
C LEU A 83 -14.09 -11.18 -25.35
N ALA A 84 -14.21 -10.02 -26.00
CA ALA A 84 -15.05 -9.84 -27.18
C ALA A 84 -14.19 -10.12 -28.42
#